data_AF-H0J106-F1
#
_entry.id   AF-H0J106-F1
#
_cell.length_a   1.000
_cell.length_b   1.000
_cell.length_c   1.000
_cell.angle_alpha   90.00
_cell.angle_beta   90.00
_cell.angle_gamma   90.00
#
_symmetry.space_group_name_H-M   'P 1'
#
loop_
_entity.id
_entity.type
_entity.pdbx_description
1 polymer ?
#
loop_
_entity_poly.entity_id
_entity_poly.type
_entity_poly.pdbx_seq_one_letter_code
_entity_poly.pdbx_strand_id
1 'polypeptide(L)'
;MAAFEQAEADLQAKVLVLLAKVRTFIAGADINEFGKPTRAPLLPDVILRIESCIKSVIAVMHGTALGGGLEVALGCLCVLRVGLAEVKLGLTRC
;
A
#
# COMPACT_ATOMS: atom_id res chain seq x y z
N MET A 1 1.48 -12.39 -3.61
CA MET A 1 0.58 -11.72 -4.56
C MET A 1 -0.82 -12.36 -4.67
N ALA A 2 -1.14 -13.40 -3.89
CA ALA A 2 -2.40 -14.16 -4.01
C ALA A 2 -3.70 -13.34 -3.94
N ALA A 3 -3.72 -12.23 -3.18
CA ALA A 3 -4.91 -11.37 -3.08
C ALA A 3 -5.29 -10.71 -4.41
N PHE A 4 -4.30 -10.33 -5.23
CA PHE A 4 -4.56 -9.74 -6.55
C PHE A 4 -5.11 -10.78 -7.53
N GLU A 5 -4.56 -12.00 -7.51
CA GLU A 5 -5.03 -13.11 -8.35
C GLU A 5 -6.47 -13.48 -8.03
N GLN A 6 -6.81 -13.57 -6.74
CA GLN A 6 -8.16 -13.84 -6.29
C GLN A 6 -9.12 -12.71 -6.67
N ALA A 7 -8.70 -11.47 -6.50
CA ALA A 7 -9.49 -10.32 -6.90
C ALA A 7 -9.70 -10.29 -8.41
N GLU A 8 -8.68 -10.57 -9.22
CA GLU A 8 -8.78 -10.62 -10.69
C GLU A 8 -9.71 -11.74 -11.18
N ALA A 9 -9.72 -12.90 -10.50
CA ALA A 9 -10.62 -14.01 -10.81
C ALA A 9 -12.10 -13.73 -10.49
N ASP A 10 -12.40 -12.86 -9.52
CA ASP A 10 -13.78 -12.52 -9.15
C ASP A 10 -14.39 -11.51 -10.13
N LEU A 11 -15.11 -11.96 -11.15
CA LEU A 11 -15.72 -11.07 -12.15
C LEU A 11 -16.71 -10.03 -11.58
N GLN A 12 -17.24 -10.21 -10.36
CA GLN A 12 -18.16 -9.26 -9.73
C GLN A 12 -17.42 -8.12 -9.01
N ALA A 13 -16.18 -8.36 -8.56
CA ALA A 13 -15.39 -7.34 -7.90
C ALA A 13 -14.94 -6.26 -8.90
N LYS A 14 -15.40 -5.02 -8.72
CA LYS A 14 -15.06 -3.88 -9.61
C LYS A 14 -13.79 -3.15 -9.20
N VAL A 15 -13.47 -3.16 -7.91
CA VAL A 15 -12.41 -2.35 -7.29
C VAL A 15 -11.81 -3.13 -6.13
N LEU A 16 -10.50 -2.99 -5.92
CA LEU A 16 -9.82 -3.48 -4.73
C LEU A 16 -9.61 -2.33 -3.76
N VAL A 17 -9.83 -2.59 -2.47
CA VAL A 17 -9.58 -1.61 -1.41
C VAL A 17 -8.40 -2.09 -0.57
N LEU A 18 -7.33 -1.30 -0.55
CA LEU A 18 -6.18 -1.51 0.31
C LEU A 18 -6.41 -0.77 1.63
N LEU A 19 -6.60 -1.53 2.71
CA LEU A 19 -6.86 -1.02 4.05
C LEU A 19 -5.99 -1.76 5.06
N ALA A 20 -5.49 -1.04 6.07
CA ALA A 20 -4.80 -1.66 7.18
C ALA A 20 -5.77 -2.05 8.29
N LYS A 21 -5.57 -3.24 8.88
CA LYS A 21 -6.45 -3.76 9.93
C LYS A 21 -6.29 -3.03 11.29
N VAL A 22 -5.14 -2.38 11.49
CA VAL A 22 -4.76 -1.74 12.76
C VAL A 22 -4.95 -0.23 12.69
N ARG A 23 -4.55 0.52 13.73
CA ARG A 23 -4.73 1.99 13.75
C ARG A 23 -3.86 2.74 12.73
N THR A 24 -2.77 2.15 12.29
CA THR A 24 -1.78 2.74 11.38
C THR A 24 -1.86 2.05 10.03
N PHE A 25 -1.76 2.81 8.93
CA PHE A 25 -1.78 2.27 7.58
C PHE A 25 -0.51 1.43 7.30
N ILE A 26 0.56 2.06 6.83
CA ILE A 26 1.86 1.43 6.63
C ILE A 26 2.92 2.43 7.11
N ALA A 27 3.62 2.07 8.20
CA ALA A 27 4.57 2.97 8.86
C ALA A 27 5.98 2.96 8.23
N GLY A 28 6.15 2.36 7.06
CA GLY A 28 7.44 2.19 6.38
C GLY A 28 7.98 0.77 6.48
N ALA A 29 9.26 0.61 6.17
CA ALA A 29 9.94 -0.68 6.25
C ALA A 29 10.04 -1.18 7.69
N ASP A 30 10.03 -2.50 7.86
CA ASP A 30 10.25 -3.12 9.17
C ASP A 30 11.69 -2.87 9.64
N ILE A 31 11.84 -2.27 10.82
CA ILE A 31 13.14 -1.99 11.45
C ILE A 31 13.97 -3.28 11.65
N ASN A 32 13.33 -4.44 11.74
CA ASN A 32 14.00 -5.72 11.90
C ASN A 32 14.66 -6.21 10.61
N GLU A 33 14.32 -5.61 9.47
CA GLU A 33 14.93 -5.89 8.16
C GLU A 33 16.12 -4.97 7.88
N PHE A 34 16.32 -3.93 8.70
CA PHE A 34 17.44 -3.02 8.55
C PHE A 34 18.79 -3.75 8.71
N GLY A 35 19.67 -3.59 7.73
CA GLY A 35 20.99 -4.25 7.71
C GLY A 35 20.98 -5.72 7.26
N LYS A 36 19.82 -6.28 6.89
CA LYS A 36 19.72 -7.60 6.27
C LYS A 36 19.65 -7.46 4.74
N PRO A 37 20.09 -8.48 3.98
CA PRO A 37 19.90 -8.48 2.53
C PRO A 37 18.40 -8.38 2.20
N THR A 38 18.07 -7.50 1.28
CA THR A 38 16.69 -7.28 0.80
C THR A 38 16.11 -8.56 0.27
N ARG A 39 14.89 -8.90 0.70
CA ARG A 39 14.17 -10.09 0.26
C ARG A 39 13.04 -9.67 -0.67
N ALA A 40 12.78 -10.50 -1.67
CA ALA A 40 11.62 -10.31 -2.54
C ALA A 40 10.31 -10.62 -1.78
N PRO A 41 9.20 -9.95 -2.13
CA PRO A 41 9.08 -8.91 -3.17
C PRO A 41 9.67 -7.56 -2.72
N LEU A 42 10.38 -6.88 -3.63
CA LEU A 42 10.86 -5.53 -3.36
C LEU A 42 9.69 -4.54 -3.46
N LEU A 43 9.82 -3.40 -2.80
CA LEU A 43 8.80 -2.37 -2.82
C LEU A 43 8.39 -1.91 -4.24
N PRO A 44 9.34 -1.70 -5.19
CA PRO A 44 8.98 -1.38 -6.57
C PRO A 44 8.15 -2.48 -7.26
N ASP A 45 8.43 -3.76 -6.97
CA ASP A 45 7.66 -4.88 -7.54
C ASP A 45 6.22 -4.89 -7.04
N VAL A 46 6.01 -4.50 -5.78
CA VAL A 46 4.68 -4.36 -5.20
C VAL A 46 3.92 -3.21 -5.85
N ILE A 47 4.57 -2.05 -6.04
CA ILE A 47 3.96 -0.89 -6.70
C ILE A 47 3.60 -1.24 -8.15
N LEU A 48 4.53 -1.84 -8.90
CA LEU A 48 4.27 -2.29 -10.27
C LEU A 48 3.12 -3.29 -10.36
N ARG A 49 2.94 -4.16 -9.36
CA ARG A 49 1.79 -5.08 -9.33
C ARG A 49 0.47 -4.36 -9.09
N ILE A 50 0.47 -3.33 -8.25
CA ILE A 50 -0.71 -2.49 -8.00
C ILE A 50 -1.09 -1.75 -9.29
N GLU A 51 -0.11 -1.14 -9.95
CA GLU A 51 -0.31 -0.38 -11.19
C GLU A 51 -0.73 -1.27 -12.37
N SER A 52 -0.22 -2.50 -12.44
CA SER A 52 -0.58 -3.47 -13.49
C SER A 52 -1.87 -4.25 -13.20
N CYS A 53 -2.51 -4.03 -12.06
CA CYS A 53 -3.77 -4.71 -11.77
C CYS A 53 -4.87 -4.21 -12.73
N ILE A 54 -5.58 -5.15 -13.34
CA ILE A 54 -6.68 -4.86 -14.27
C ILE A 54 -7.80 -4.09 -13.56
N LYS A 55 -7.91 -4.26 -12.25
CA LYS A 55 -8.93 -3.65 -11.41
C LYS A 55 -8.35 -2.46 -10.67
N SER A 56 -9.16 -1.39 -10.59
CA SER A 56 -8.77 -0.19 -9.86
C SER A 56 -8.49 -0.52 -8.39
N VAL A 57 -7.33 -0.08 -7.89
CA VAL A 57 -6.95 -0.23 -6.48
C VAL A 57 -7.08 1.13 -5.79
N ILE A 58 -7.81 1.17 -4.67
CA ILE A 58 -8.01 2.36 -3.86
C ILE A 58 -7.34 2.15 -2.50
N ALA A 59 -6.41 3.03 -2.13
CA ALA A 59 -5.81 3.03 -0.81
C ALA A 59 -6.67 3.81 0.18
N VAL A 60 -7.11 3.17 1.26
CA VAL A 60 -7.81 3.82 2.36
C VAL A 60 -6.82 4.02 3.50
N MET A 61 -6.35 5.25 3.62
CA MET A 61 -5.35 5.66 4.60
C MET A 61 -6.00 6.19 5.87
N HIS A 62 -5.57 5.67 7.02
CA HIS A 62 -5.92 6.15 8.34
C HIS A 62 -4.69 6.10 9.27
N GLY A 63 -4.69 6.95 10.30
CA GLY A 63 -3.54 7.09 11.19
C GLY A 63 -2.30 7.58 10.44
N THR A 64 -1.19 6.84 10.51
CA THR A 64 0.12 7.28 9.99
C THR A 64 0.53 6.49 8.74
N ALA A 65 1.12 7.15 7.76
CA ALA A 65 1.74 6.52 6.58
C ALA A 65 3.09 7.16 6.27
N LEU A 66 4.18 6.39 6.38
CA LEU A 66 5.56 6.90 6.29
C LEU A 66 6.36 6.12 5.25
N GLY A 67 7.26 6.83 4.57
CA GLY A 67 8.24 6.24 3.65
C GLY A 67 7.59 5.31 2.62
N GLY A 68 8.07 4.08 2.53
CA GLY A 68 7.55 3.09 1.57
C GLY A 68 6.05 2.79 1.70
N GLY A 69 5.46 3.01 2.88
CA GLY A 69 4.01 2.89 3.06
C GLY A 69 3.20 3.96 2.31
N LEU A 70 3.76 5.15 2.17
CA LEU A 70 3.20 6.21 1.34
C LEU A 70 3.43 5.91 -0.14
N GLU A 71 4.56 5.31 -0.51
CA GLU A 71 4.84 4.92 -1.91
C GLU A 71 3.84 3.87 -2.41
N VAL A 72 3.48 2.88 -1.57
CA VAL A 72 2.39 1.93 -1.88
C VAL A 72 1.06 2.65 -2.11
N ALA A 73 0.73 3.63 -1.26
CA ALA A 73 -0.50 4.39 -1.42
C ALA A 73 -0.50 5.25 -2.69
N LEU A 74 0.64 5.80 -3.09
CA LEU A 74 0.81 6.57 -4.32
C LEU A 74 0.74 5.71 -5.59
N GLY A 75 1.10 4.43 -5.50
CA GLY A 75 0.91 3.46 -6.60
C GLY A 75 -0.56 3.10 -6.83
N CYS A 76 -1.48 3.46 -5.93
CA CYS A 76 -2.91 3.21 -6.09
C CYS A 76 -3.58 4.31 -6.93
N LEU A 77 -4.71 3.98 -7.58
CA LEU A 77 -5.46 4.92 -8.43
C LEU A 77 -5.98 6.13 -7.64
N CYS A 78 -6.42 5.88 -6.41
CA CYS A 78 -6.96 6.92 -5.55
C CYS A 78 -6.59 6.64 -4.09
N VAL A 79 -6.39 7.72 -3.33
CA VAL A 79 -6.12 7.69 -1.90
C VAL A 79 -7.30 8.33 -1.17
N LEU A 80 -8.02 7.54 -0.39
CA LEU A 80 -9.07 8.01 0.51
C LEU A 80 -8.50 8.12 1.92
N ARG A 81 -8.57 9.32 2.50
CA ARG A 81 -8.15 9.56 3.88
C ARG A 81 -9.35 9.47 4.81
N VAL A 82 -9.29 8.54 5.76
CA VAL A 82 -10.39 8.27 6.70
C VAL A 82 -9.87 8.49 8.12
N GLY A 83 -10.25 9.63 8.71
CA GLY A 83 -9.83 10.06 10.04
C GLY A 83 -9.72 11.59 10.14
N LEU A 84 -9.75 12.12 11.37
CA LEU A 84 -9.40 13.52 11.66
C LEU A 84 -8.05 13.84 10.99
N ALA A 85 -7.82 15.11 10.63
CA ALA A 85 -6.76 15.65 9.74
C ALA A 85 -5.28 15.28 10.05
N GLU A 86 -5.04 14.29 10.90
CA GLU A 86 -3.80 13.81 11.49
C GLU A 86 -3.09 12.74 10.66
N VAL A 87 -3.43 12.55 9.36
CA VAL A 87 -2.66 11.64 8.52
C VAL A 87 -1.25 12.19 8.32
N LYS A 88 -0.33 11.76 9.18
CA LYS A 88 1.07 12.14 9.17
C LYS A 88 1.73 11.50 7.96
N LEU A 89 1.98 12.33 6.94
CA LEU A 89 2.78 11.99 5.77
C LEU A 89 4.26 12.16 6.12
N GLY A 90 4.99 11.06 6.18
CA GLY A 90 6.44 11.07 6.28
C GLY A 90 7.05 10.98 4.90
N LEU A 91 7.39 12.13 4.31
CA LEU A 91 8.18 12.17 3.08
C LEU A 91 9.64 11.85 3.43
N THR A 92 10.15 10.73 2.94
CA THR A 92 11.59 10.44 2.92
C THR A 92 11.97 10.11 1.49
N ARG A 93 12.16 11.15 0.67
CA ARG A 93 13.00 11.02 -0.52
C ARG A 93 14.44 11.15 -0.03
N CYS A 94 15.16 10.03 -0.04
CA CYS A 94 16.61 10.01 -0.17
C CYS A 94 16.93 9.71 -1.64
#